data_AF-A0A428ZC54-F1
#
_entry.id   AF-A0A428ZC54-F1
#
_cell.length_a   1.000
_cell.length_b   1.000
_cell.length_c   1.000
_cell.angle_alpha   90.00
_cell.angle_beta   90.00
_cell.angle_gamma   90.00
#
_symmetry.space_group_name_H-M   'P 1'
#
loop_
_entity.id
_entity.type
_entity.pdbx_description
1 polymer ?
#
loop_
_entity_poly.entity_id
_entity_poly.type
_entity_poly.pdbx_seq_one_letter_code
_entity_poly.pdbx_strand_id
1 'polypeptide(L)'
;MPKDAPPNGGAAPVEDSEESGGRVSGMQAKLHRWAAADPGRRFDDLFNFVHDPTTLRHAFYRVAGNKGARTAGMDGITVAHVEEQIGVHRFLDDLRTSLKDGSFRPQPVRERKIPKPGGSGKVRSLGIPTVADRVVQAALKLVLEPIFEADFEPVSYGFRPERRAHDAIAEIQLFGTKGYRWVLDADVEAAFDTVSHSALLERVRKRVKDKRVVALVKAFLKAGVLTELGDQRSSDAGTPQGGILSPLLFNIAMSALDERLQEPWKDGGTMGTAARRVRRRAKGLPNWKVCRYADDLVVLVHGSRADVEDLKHEVTEVLEPLGLRLSPAKTRIVHMSEAFDFLGFRIQWKRKRGTDKWYVYTFIADRPIRSLKDRIRALTRRKSQQNPRDVLARLNLIMHGWANYFRHAVCKHTLSNLANFAWWRMVKWMQTLHRWRWKDVRRWLKAPDGSWRPISVDGIDLFDMAAVPVTRYRYRGNKIPNPWIPA
;
A
#
# COMPACT_ATOMS: atom_id res chain seq x y z
N MET A 1 -3.83 -0.82 4.75
CA MET A 1 -2.41 -1.16 5.07
C MET A 1 -1.62 0.13 5.23
N PRO A 2 -0.70 0.25 6.20
CA PRO A 2 0.01 1.51 6.46
C PRO A 2 1.15 1.75 5.46
N LYS A 3 1.63 3.00 5.43
CA LYS A 3 2.82 3.59 4.76
C LYS A 3 4.09 2.71 4.67
N ASP A 4 4.21 1.65 5.47
CA ASP A 4 5.41 0.81 5.60
C ASP A 4 5.15 -0.70 5.44
N ALA A 5 3.96 -1.13 5.01
CA ALA A 5 3.84 -2.48 4.44
C ALA A 5 4.66 -2.47 3.14
N PRO A 6 5.54 -3.46 2.87
CA PRO A 6 6.08 -3.57 1.53
C PRO A 6 4.88 -3.55 0.57
N PRO A 7 4.90 -2.73 -0.49
CA PRO A 7 3.89 -2.86 -1.53
C PRO A 7 3.88 -4.36 -1.88
N ASN A 8 2.71 -5.00 -1.83
CA ASN A 8 2.53 -6.32 -2.42
C ASN A 8 2.70 -6.13 -3.94
N GLY A 9 3.94 -5.93 -4.37
CA GLY A 9 4.36 -5.62 -5.73
C GLY A 9 5.35 -6.65 -6.23
N GLY A 10 5.31 -7.86 -5.68
CA GLY A 10 6.17 -8.96 -6.09
C GLY A 10 5.50 -10.27 -5.73
N ALA A 11 4.41 -10.60 -6.43
CA ALA A 11 4.26 -12.00 -6.78
C ALA A 11 5.37 -12.26 -7.81
N ALA A 12 6.22 -13.26 -7.57
CA ALA A 12 7.10 -13.77 -8.62
C ALA A 12 6.23 -14.19 -9.83
N PRO A 13 6.77 -14.15 -11.06
CA PRO A 13 6.11 -14.79 -12.18
C PRO A 13 5.80 -16.22 -11.77
N VAL A 14 4.51 -16.54 -11.78
CA VAL A 14 4.00 -17.82 -11.34
C VAL A 14 4.33 -18.84 -12.41
N GLU A 15 4.76 -20.04 -12.02
CA GLU A 15 4.72 -21.25 -12.86
C GLU A 15 3.26 -21.66 -13.13
N ASP A 16 2.49 -20.76 -13.72
CA ASP A 16 1.20 -21.08 -14.32
C ASP A 16 1.50 -21.30 -15.80
N SER A 17 0.97 -22.38 -16.39
CA SER A 17 1.06 -22.57 -17.84
C SER A 17 0.75 -21.25 -18.55
N GLU A 18 1.61 -20.81 -19.49
CA GLU A 18 1.46 -19.51 -20.18
C GLU A 18 0.04 -19.31 -20.73
N GLU A 19 -0.63 -20.40 -21.13
CA GLU A 19 -2.02 -20.43 -21.59
C GLU A 19 -3.04 -19.97 -20.54
N SER A 20 -2.86 -20.34 -19.27
CA SER A 20 -3.81 -20.03 -18.19
C SER A 20 -3.73 -18.58 -17.76
N GLY A 21 -2.50 -18.09 -17.58
CA GLY A 21 -2.24 -16.68 -17.34
C GLY A 21 -2.75 -15.81 -18.49
N GLY A 22 -2.55 -16.27 -19.74
CA GLY A 22 -3.05 -15.62 -20.94
C GLY A 22 -4.58 -15.51 -20.97
N ARG A 23 -5.30 -16.60 -20.68
CA ARG A 23 -6.78 -16.61 -20.63
C ARG A 23 -7.35 -15.67 -19.57
N VAL A 24 -6.81 -15.71 -18.35
CA VAL A 24 -7.25 -14.82 -17.26
C VAL A 24 -6.95 -13.37 -17.61
N SER A 25 -5.75 -13.07 -18.13
CA SER A 25 -5.39 -11.71 -18.56
C SER A 25 -6.30 -11.19 -19.68
N GLY A 26 -6.61 -12.03 -20.68
CA GLY A 26 -7.56 -11.70 -21.74
C GLY A 26 -8.97 -11.42 -21.24
N MET A 27 -9.47 -12.22 -20.29
CA MET A 27 -10.75 -11.96 -19.61
C MET A 27 -10.73 -10.61 -18.89
N GLN A 28 -9.68 -10.32 -18.11
CA GLN A 28 -9.58 -9.06 -17.37
C GLN A 28 -9.51 -7.85 -18.32
N ALA A 29 -8.75 -7.94 -19.41
CA ALA A 29 -8.69 -6.92 -20.45
C ALA A 29 -10.06 -6.63 -21.07
N LYS A 30 -10.84 -7.69 -21.33
CA LYS A 30 -12.20 -7.57 -21.87
C LYS A 30 -13.15 -6.90 -20.88
N LEU A 31 -13.14 -7.33 -19.62
CA LEU A 31 -13.95 -6.75 -18.54
C LEU A 31 -13.63 -5.26 -18.36
N HIS A 32 -12.34 -4.91 -18.32
CA HIS A 32 -11.88 -3.53 -18.19
C HIS A 32 -12.35 -2.67 -19.37
N ARG A 33 -12.16 -3.16 -20.60
CA ARG A 33 -12.59 -2.43 -21.81
C ARG A 33 -14.10 -2.18 -21.82
N TRP A 34 -14.90 -3.16 -21.45
CA TRP A 34 -16.36 -3.01 -21.37
C TRP A 34 -16.78 -2.05 -20.26
N ALA A 35 -16.10 -2.09 -19.11
CA ALA A 35 -16.36 -1.18 -18.01
C ALA A 35 -16.03 0.28 -18.39
N ALA A 36 -14.88 0.49 -19.04
CA ALA A 36 -14.42 1.82 -19.47
C ALA A 36 -15.27 2.41 -20.61
N ALA A 37 -15.74 1.58 -21.54
CA ALA A 37 -16.57 2.02 -22.67
C ALA A 37 -17.99 2.44 -22.25
N ASP A 38 -18.54 1.82 -21.20
CA ASP A 38 -19.86 2.12 -20.67
C ASP A 38 -19.85 2.20 -19.13
N PRO A 39 -19.74 3.43 -18.58
CA PRO A 39 -19.77 3.67 -17.13
C PRO A 39 -21.08 3.23 -16.45
N GLY A 40 -22.18 3.10 -17.21
CA GLY A 40 -23.47 2.63 -16.71
C GLY A 40 -23.64 1.12 -16.74
N ARG A 41 -22.74 0.38 -17.41
CA ARG A 41 -22.83 -1.08 -17.58
C ARG A 41 -22.90 -1.81 -16.24
N ARG A 42 -23.81 -2.77 -16.15
CA ARG A 42 -23.91 -3.68 -14.99
C ARG A 42 -23.66 -5.11 -15.44
N PHE A 43 -22.73 -5.79 -14.77
CA PHE A 43 -22.30 -7.14 -15.11
C PHE A 43 -23.09 -8.18 -14.30
N ASP A 44 -23.74 -9.13 -14.96
CA ASP A 44 -24.65 -10.11 -14.34
C ASP A 44 -24.21 -11.58 -14.41
N ASP A 45 -23.16 -11.92 -15.16
CA ASP A 45 -22.61 -13.28 -15.23
C ASP A 45 -21.15 -13.37 -14.75
N LEU A 46 -20.83 -12.66 -13.67
CA LEU A 46 -19.46 -12.63 -13.13
C LEU A 46 -19.11 -13.89 -12.34
N PHE A 47 -20.10 -14.56 -11.74
CA PHE A 47 -19.85 -15.74 -10.91
C PHE A 47 -19.22 -16.88 -11.70
N ASN A 48 -19.58 -17.02 -12.98
CA ASN A 48 -18.99 -18.00 -13.89
C ASN A 48 -17.47 -17.83 -14.05
N PHE A 49 -16.98 -16.60 -14.03
CA PHE A 49 -15.54 -16.34 -14.04
C PHE A 49 -14.88 -16.63 -12.70
N VAL A 50 -15.60 -16.47 -11.57
CA VAL A 50 -15.05 -16.70 -10.22
C VAL A 50 -14.77 -18.18 -9.98
N HIS A 51 -15.66 -19.09 -10.41
CA HIS A 51 -15.49 -20.55 -10.26
C HIS A 51 -14.91 -21.24 -11.52
N ASP A 52 -14.47 -20.46 -12.51
CA ASP A 52 -13.77 -21.02 -13.67
C ASP A 52 -12.49 -21.74 -13.22
N PRO A 53 -12.22 -22.98 -13.70
CA PRO A 53 -11.02 -23.73 -13.32
C PRO A 53 -9.71 -22.97 -13.54
N THR A 54 -9.62 -22.19 -14.64
CA THR A 54 -8.44 -21.39 -14.97
C THR A 54 -8.26 -20.25 -13.98
N THR A 55 -9.37 -19.55 -13.64
CA THR A 55 -9.34 -18.47 -12.64
C THR A 55 -8.95 -18.99 -11.26
N LEU A 56 -9.52 -20.10 -10.81
CA LEU A 56 -9.22 -20.71 -9.50
C LEU A 56 -7.77 -21.18 -9.42
N ARG A 57 -7.25 -21.79 -10.49
CA ARG A 57 -5.83 -22.20 -10.57
C ARG A 57 -4.90 -20.99 -10.49
N HIS A 58 -5.13 -19.97 -11.30
CA HIS A 58 -4.31 -18.75 -11.27
C HIS A 58 -4.42 -18.03 -9.91
N ALA A 59 -5.59 -18.04 -9.28
CA ALA A 59 -5.80 -17.52 -7.94
C ALA A 59 -5.01 -18.31 -6.87
N PHE A 60 -5.01 -19.64 -6.94
CA PHE A 60 -4.25 -20.51 -6.04
C PHE A 60 -2.76 -20.21 -6.10
N TYR A 61 -2.19 -20.18 -7.30
CA TYR A 61 -0.76 -19.96 -7.40
C TYR A 61 -0.35 -18.54 -7.04
N ARG A 62 -1.22 -17.53 -7.21
CA ARG A 62 -1.02 -16.21 -6.61
C ARG A 62 -0.97 -16.27 -5.08
N VAL A 63 -1.81 -17.10 -4.45
CA VAL A 63 -1.78 -17.33 -2.99
C VAL A 63 -0.50 -18.08 -2.58
N ALA A 64 -0.09 -19.09 -3.34
CA ALA A 64 1.11 -19.90 -3.10
C ALA A 64 2.40 -19.08 -3.21
N GLY A 65 2.50 -18.19 -4.19
CA GLY A 65 3.66 -17.30 -4.37
C GLY A 65 3.78 -16.19 -3.32
N ASN A 66 2.77 -15.98 -2.47
CA ASN A 66 2.80 -14.93 -1.46
C ASN A 66 3.53 -15.38 -0.18
N LYS A 67 4.15 -14.43 0.53
CA LYS A 67 4.80 -14.69 1.84
C LYS A 67 3.86 -15.31 2.89
N GLY A 68 2.55 -15.11 2.73
CA GLY A 68 1.51 -15.69 3.59
C GLY A 68 1.20 -17.17 3.33
N ALA A 69 1.76 -17.80 2.30
CA ALA A 69 1.52 -19.20 1.94
C ALA A 69 1.86 -20.18 3.09
N ARG A 70 2.88 -19.83 3.88
CA ARG A 70 3.31 -20.58 5.08
C ARG A 70 2.42 -20.39 6.30
N THR A 71 1.40 -19.55 6.23
CA THR A 71 0.54 -19.23 7.36
C THR A 71 -0.82 -19.88 7.16
N ALA A 72 -1.20 -20.74 8.10
CA ALA A 72 -2.52 -21.35 8.13
C ALA A 72 -3.58 -20.40 8.71
N GLY A 73 -4.82 -20.59 8.24
CA GLY A 73 -6.02 -19.98 8.79
C GLY A 73 -6.43 -20.65 10.10
N MET A 74 -7.74 -20.68 10.37
CA MET A 74 -8.28 -21.38 11.55
C MET A 74 -8.36 -22.90 11.38
N ASP A 75 -8.36 -23.38 10.14
CA ASP A 75 -8.40 -24.79 9.73
C ASP A 75 -7.04 -25.51 9.86
N GLY A 76 -5.95 -24.77 10.13
CA GLY A 76 -4.60 -25.35 10.21
C GLY A 76 -3.97 -25.71 8.85
N ILE A 77 -4.70 -25.53 7.75
CA ILE A 77 -4.23 -25.91 6.41
C ILE A 77 -3.29 -24.84 5.84
N THR A 78 -2.14 -25.28 5.32
CA THR A 78 -1.15 -24.43 4.63
C THR A 78 -1.13 -24.75 3.14
N VAL A 79 -0.49 -23.89 2.33
CA VAL A 79 -0.31 -24.14 0.90
C VAL A 79 0.50 -25.42 0.67
N ALA A 80 1.59 -25.61 1.41
CA ALA A 80 2.42 -26.83 1.32
C ALA A 80 1.61 -28.09 1.63
N HIS A 81 0.70 -28.04 2.63
CA HIS A 81 -0.19 -29.16 2.90
C HIS A 81 -1.14 -29.46 1.73
N VAL A 82 -1.67 -28.44 1.05
CA VAL A 82 -2.49 -28.65 -0.15
C VAL A 82 -1.65 -29.28 -1.28
N GLU A 83 -0.43 -28.82 -1.49
CA GLU A 83 0.46 -29.31 -2.54
C GLU A 83 0.93 -30.74 -2.30
N GLU A 84 1.31 -31.07 -1.06
CA GLU A 84 1.96 -32.34 -0.70
C GLU A 84 0.97 -33.44 -0.29
N GLN A 85 -0.17 -33.09 0.32
CA GLN A 85 -1.06 -34.08 0.95
C GLN A 85 -2.42 -34.20 0.26
N ILE A 86 -3.03 -33.09 -0.15
CA ILE A 86 -4.39 -33.10 -0.76
C ILE A 86 -4.30 -33.24 -2.29
N GLY A 87 -3.32 -32.59 -2.90
CA GLY A 87 -3.21 -32.39 -4.33
C GLY A 87 -3.98 -31.13 -4.80
N VAL A 88 -3.29 -30.24 -5.50
CA VAL A 88 -3.83 -28.96 -5.97
C VAL A 88 -5.08 -29.14 -6.84
N HIS A 89 -5.07 -30.10 -7.78
CA HIS A 89 -6.19 -30.36 -8.69
C HIS A 89 -7.47 -30.72 -7.91
N ARG A 90 -7.38 -31.70 -7.02
CA ARG A 90 -8.50 -32.15 -6.19
C ARG A 90 -9.03 -31.02 -5.31
N PHE A 91 -8.14 -30.28 -4.65
CA PHE A 91 -8.52 -29.14 -3.82
C PHE A 91 -9.31 -28.08 -4.60
N LEU A 92 -8.88 -27.76 -5.82
CA LEU A 92 -9.56 -26.77 -6.66
C LEU A 92 -10.90 -27.27 -7.22
N ASP A 93 -11.01 -28.56 -7.55
CA ASP A 93 -12.26 -29.17 -7.99
C ASP A 93 -13.31 -29.21 -6.88
N ASP A 94 -12.90 -29.58 -5.66
CA ASP A 94 -13.78 -29.57 -4.49
C ASP A 94 -14.25 -28.14 -4.18
N LEU A 95 -13.32 -27.17 -4.21
CA LEU A 95 -13.63 -25.76 -4.03
C LEU A 95 -14.58 -25.24 -5.11
N ARG A 96 -14.35 -25.60 -6.37
CA ARG A 96 -15.23 -25.24 -7.49
C ARG A 96 -16.63 -25.83 -7.31
N THR A 97 -16.72 -27.10 -6.94
CA THR A 97 -18.00 -27.78 -6.71
C THR A 97 -18.80 -27.07 -5.63
N SER A 98 -18.17 -26.78 -4.48
CA SER A 98 -18.81 -26.06 -3.37
C SER A 98 -19.24 -24.63 -3.72
N LEU A 99 -18.54 -23.95 -4.65
CA LEU A 99 -18.97 -22.65 -5.16
C LEU A 99 -20.19 -22.79 -6.08
N LYS A 100 -20.21 -23.80 -6.94
CA LYS A 100 -21.30 -24.02 -7.91
C LYS A 100 -22.61 -24.43 -7.24
N ASP A 101 -22.55 -25.32 -6.26
CA ASP A 101 -23.72 -25.79 -5.52
C ASP A 101 -24.16 -24.81 -4.40
N GLY A 102 -23.34 -23.79 -4.13
CA GLY A 102 -23.63 -22.75 -3.13
C GLY A 102 -23.41 -23.19 -1.68
N SER A 103 -22.75 -24.33 -1.44
CA SER A 103 -22.39 -24.83 -0.11
C SER A 103 -21.17 -24.11 0.49
N PHE A 104 -20.34 -23.45 -0.33
CA PHE A 104 -19.18 -22.71 0.15
C PHE A 104 -19.58 -21.61 1.14
N ARG A 105 -18.96 -21.62 2.33
CA ARG A 105 -19.15 -20.61 3.37
C ARG A 105 -17.78 -20.10 3.83
N PRO A 106 -17.52 -18.78 3.72
CA PRO A 106 -16.32 -18.19 4.27
C PRO A 106 -16.17 -18.50 5.76
N GLN A 107 -14.97 -18.86 6.19
CA GLN A 107 -14.70 -19.12 7.60
C GLN A 107 -14.26 -17.84 8.34
N PRO A 108 -14.50 -17.75 9.67
CA PRO A 108 -13.95 -16.68 10.48
C PRO A 108 -12.44 -16.50 10.29
N VAL A 109 -11.98 -15.26 10.18
CA VAL A 109 -10.54 -15.02 10.04
C VAL A 109 -9.84 -15.20 11.38
N ARG A 110 -8.69 -15.88 11.39
CA ARG A 110 -7.89 -16.04 12.61
C ARG A 110 -7.20 -14.73 12.97
N GLU A 111 -7.50 -14.18 14.14
CA GLU A 111 -6.86 -12.95 14.62
C GLU A 111 -5.37 -13.19 14.92
N ARG A 112 -4.55 -12.25 14.51
CA ARG A 112 -3.15 -12.14 14.91
C ARG A 112 -2.82 -10.69 15.24
N LYS A 113 -2.44 -10.43 16.49
CA LYS A 113 -2.04 -9.09 16.91
C LYS A 113 -0.61 -8.80 16.52
N ILE A 114 -0.42 -7.71 15.78
CA ILE A 114 0.90 -7.22 15.34
C ILE A 114 1.10 -5.82 15.92
N PRO A 115 2.21 -5.54 16.62
CA PRO A 115 2.47 -4.19 17.15
C PRO A 115 2.41 -3.14 16.04
N LYS A 116 1.74 -2.00 16.29
CA LYS A 116 1.82 -0.88 15.35
C LYS A 116 3.27 -0.37 15.36
N PRO A 117 3.87 -0.13 14.18
CA PRO A 117 5.21 0.43 14.11
C PRO A 117 5.22 1.82 14.75
N GLY A 118 6.24 2.12 15.57
CA GLY A 118 6.41 3.42 16.24
C GLY A 118 6.33 3.40 17.77
N GLY A 119 6.19 2.23 18.40
CA GLY A 119 6.33 2.09 19.87
C GLY A 119 5.17 2.63 20.69
N SER A 120 4.04 2.99 20.07
CA SER A 120 2.87 3.57 20.77
C SER A 120 2.08 2.60 21.65
N GLY A 121 2.58 1.38 21.90
CA GLY A 121 1.88 0.30 22.63
C GLY A 121 0.66 -0.31 21.91
N LYS A 122 0.04 0.43 20.97
CA LYS A 122 -1.14 -0.03 20.22
C LYS A 122 -0.81 -1.19 19.27
N VAL A 123 -1.68 -2.19 19.21
CA VAL A 123 -1.60 -3.33 18.28
C VAL A 123 -2.52 -3.13 17.07
N ARG A 124 -2.23 -3.84 15.98
CA ARG A 124 -3.13 -4.04 14.84
C ARG A 124 -3.54 -5.51 14.84
N SER A 125 -4.83 -5.76 14.86
CA SER A 125 -5.38 -7.08 14.59
C SER A 125 -5.35 -7.35 13.09
N LEU A 126 -4.72 -8.45 12.69
CA LEU A 126 -4.74 -8.97 11.33
C LEU A 126 -5.62 -10.23 11.32
N GLY A 127 -6.58 -10.29 10.42
CA GLY A 127 -7.32 -11.52 10.12
C GLY A 127 -6.59 -12.35 9.08
N ILE A 128 -6.27 -13.60 9.42
CA ILE A 128 -5.64 -14.57 8.53
C ILE A 128 -6.74 -15.55 8.07
N PRO A 129 -7.22 -15.46 6.82
CA PRO A 129 -8.20 -16.40 6.29
C PRO A 129 -7.59 -17.77 5.99
N THR A 130 -8.43 -18.77 5.79
CA THR A 130 -8.04 -20.12 5.33
C THR A 130 -7.41 -20.07 3.93
N VAL A 131 -6.79 -21.17 3.48
CA VAL A 131 -6.29 -21.25 2.09
C VAL A 131 -7.47 -21.14 1.11
N ALA A 132 -8.56 -21.88 1.34
CA ALA A 132 -9.76 -21.83 0.50
C ALA A 132 -10.32 -20.40 0.39
N ASP A 133 -10.51 -19.71 1.52
CA ASP A 133 -10.97 -18.32 1.53
C ASP A 133 -10.06 -17.38 0.75
N ARG A 134 -8.73 -17.55 0.89
CA ARG A 134 -7.76 -16.74 0.14
C ARG A 134 -7.86 -16.99 -1.36
N VAL A 135 -8.01 -18.24 -1.79
CA VAL A 135 -8.17 -18.56 -3.22
C VAL A 135 -9.44 -17.93 -3.77
N VAL A 136 -10.57 -18.08 -3.09
CA VAL A 136 -11.85 -17.48 -3.54
C VAL A 136 -11.79 -15.95 -3.53
N GLN A 137 -11.19 -15.33 -2.50
CA GLN A 137 -10.98 -13.88 -2.48
C GLN A 137 -10.06 -13.41 -3.61
N ALA A 138 -9.02 -14.18 -3.94
CA ALA A 138 -8.13 -13.89 -5.06
C ALA A 138 -8.86 -14.02 -6.40
N ALA A 139 -9.72 -15.03 -6.58
CA ALA A 139 -10.56 -15.19 -7.76
C ALA A 139 -11.56 -14.04 -7.91
N LEU A 140 -12.25 -13.66 -6.83
CA LEU A 140 -13.12 -12.47 -6.81
C LEU A 140 -12.35 -11.21 -7.18
N LYS A 141 -11.14 -11.04 -6.63
CA LYS A 141 -10.30 -9.90 -6.96
C LYS A 141 -9.93 -9.88 -8.46
N LEU A 142 -9.54 -11.01 -9.03
CA LEU A 142 -9.22 -11.11 -10.46
C LEU A 142 -10.39 -10.65 -11.35
N VAL A 143 -11.62 -10.97 -10.98
CA VAL A 143 -12.83 -10.61 -11.75
C VAL A 143 -13.27 -9.16 -11.50
N LEU A 144 -13.24 -8.69 -10.25
CA LEU A 144 -13.78 -7.39 -9.87
C LEU A 144 -12.81 -6.22 -10.10
N GLU A 145 -11.51 -6.42 -9.89
CA GLU A 145 -10.49 -5.36 -10.01
C GLU A 145 -10.50 -4.66 -11.38
N PRO A 146 -10.55 -5.34 -12.55
CA PRO A 146 -10.59 -4.66 -13.85
C PRO A 146 -11.85 -3.81 -14.06
N ILE A 147 -12.98 -4.21 -13.47
CA ILE A 147 -14.26 -3.48 -13.58
C ILE A 147 -14.18 -2.18 -12.79
N PHE A 148 -13.80 -2.25 -11.52
CA PHE A 148 -13.78 -1.07 -10.64
C PHE A 148 -12.59 -0.15 -10.91
N GLU A 149 -11.45 -0.66 -11.39
CA GLU A 149 -10.31 0.18 -11.77
C GLU A 149 -10.66 1.15 -12.91
N ALA A 150 -11.61 0.80 -13.78
CA ALA A 150 -12.11 1.69 -14.83
C ALA A 150 -12.83 2.93 -14.27
N ASP A 151 -13.44 2.81 -13.09
CA ASP A 151 -14.24 3.87 -12.48
C ASP A 151 -13.42 4.71 -11.48
N PHE A 152 -12.29 4.19 -10.99
CA PHE A 152 -11.50 4.87 -9.96
C PHE A 152 -10.79 6.12 -10.49
N GLU A 153 -11.05 7.24 -9.82
CA GLU A 153 -10.45 8.54 -10.09
C GLU A 153 -8.91 8.54 -10.01
N PRO A 154 -8.20 9.35 -10.82
CA PRO A 154 -6.74 9.31 -10.92
C PRO A 154 -6.02 9.76 -9.64
N VAL A 155 -6.75 10.34 -8.70
CA VAL A 155 -6.25 10.88 -7.42
C VAL A 155 -6.07 9.83 -6.32
N SER A 156 -6.57 8.60 -6.55
CA SER A 156 -6.39 7.47 -5.64
C SER A 156 -5.22 6.60 -6.10
N TYR A 157 -4.28 6.34 -5.19
CA TYR A 157 -3.03 5.64 -5.50
C TYR A 157 -2.87 4.32 -4.74
N GLY A 158 -3.40 4.22 -3.52
CA GLY A 158 -3.18 3.06 -2.66
C GLY A 158 -3.89 1.80 -3.16
N PHE A 159 -3.22 0.65 -3.07
CA PHE A 159 -3.73 -0.69 -3.44
C PHE A 159 -4.20 -0.86 -4.89
N ARG A 160 -3.77 0.02 -5.78
CA ARG A 160 -4.11 -0.04 -7.20
C ARG A 160 -2.91 -0.53 -8.01
N PRO A 161 -3.16 -1.27 -9.11
CA PRO A 161 -2.09 -1.75 -9.98
C PRO A 161 -1.28 -0.57 -10.54
N GLU A 162 0.03 -0.77 -10.66
CA GLU A 162 0.99 0.18 -11.27
C GLU A 162 1.08 1.59 -10.67
N ARG A 163 0.34 1.87 -9.59
CA ARG A 163 0.35 3.14 -8.85
C ARG A 163 1.23 3.01 -7.61
N ARG A 164 2.18 3.93 -7.47
CA ARG A 164 3.18 3.92 -6.39
C ARG A 164 2.98 5.10 -5.45
N ALA A 165 3.47 4.99 -4.22
CA ALA A 165 3.51 6.10 -3.26
C ALA A 165 4.21 7.34 -3.86
N HIS A 166 5.25 7.13 -4.66
CA HIS A 166 5.98 8.19 -5.35
C HIS A 166 5.12 8.98 -6.35
N ASP A 167 4.11 8.37 -6.96
CA ASP A 167 3.19 9.07 -7.87
C ASP A 167 2.40 10.15 -7.12
N ALA A 168 1.87 9.80 -5.94
CA ALA A 168 1.18 10.74 -5.06
C ALA A 168 2.11 11.87 -4.59
N ILE A 169 3.34 11.53 -4.19
CA ILE A 169 4.35 12.53 -3.76
C ILE A 169 4.71 13.49 -4.90
N ALA A 170 4.86 12.98 -6.13
CA ALA A 170 5.17 13.80 -7.29
C ALA A 170 4.01 14.73 -7.66
N GLU A 171 2.76 14.27 -7.51
CA GLU A 171 1.59 15.14 -7.68
C GLU A 171 1.56 16.26 -6.64
N ILE A 172 1.83 15.94 -5.36
CA ILE A 172 1.91 16.95 -4.31
C ILE A 172 2.98 17.99 -4.62
N GLN A 173 4.17 17.53 -5.05
CA GLN A 173 5.27 18.43 -5.40
C GLN A 173 4.89 19.36 -6.56
N LEU A 174 4.22 18.84 -7.60
CA LEU A 174 3.78 19.61 -8.75
C LEU A 174 2.79 20.71 -8.35
N PHE A 175 1.74 20.37 -7.61
CA PHE A 175 0.69 21.33 -7.23
C PHE A 175 1.17 22.30 -6.15
N GLY A 176 1.98 21.86 -5.19
CA GLY A 176 2.64 22.76 -4.24
C GLY A 176 3.50 23.82 -4.95
N THR A 177 4.21 23.43 -6.02
CA THR A 177 4.98 24.39 -6.84
C THR A 177 4.07 25.37 -7.59
N LYS A 178 2.83 24.99 -7.89
CA LYS A 178 1.80 25.83 -8.54
C LYS A 178 0.99 26.69 -7.56
N GLY A 179 1.41 26.80 -6.30
CA GLY A 179 0.77 27.68 -5.31
C GLY A 179 -0.30 27.02 -4.43
N TYR A 180 -0.52 25.71 -4.54
CA TYR A 180 -1.44 24.97 -3.66
C TYR A 180 -0.72 24.65 -2.34
N ARG A 181 -0.63 25.65 -1.45
CA ARG A 181 0.26 25.63 -0.28
C ARG A 181 -0.45 25.42 1.05
N TRP A 182 -1.76 25.60 1.11
CA TRP A 182 -2.54 25.16 2.27
C TRP A 182 -2.86 23.68 2.11
N VAL A 183 -2.77 22.92 3.20
CA VAL A 183 -2.84 21.46 3.17
C VAL A 183 -3.80 20.99 4.25
N LEU A 184 -4.81 20.21 3.86
CA LEU A 184 -5.51 19.30 4.75
C LEU A 184 -4.78 17.97 4.75
N ASP A 185 -4.07 17.66 5.82
CA ASP A 185 -3.47 16.34 6.07
C ASP A 185 -4.42 15.56 6.97
N ALA A 186 -5.17 14.64 6.38
CA ALA A 186 -6.28 13.93 7.00
C ALA A 186 -6.03 12.41 7.03
N ASP A 187 -6.49 11.77 8.10
CA ASP A 187 -6.42 10.32 8.33
C ASP A 187 -7.81 9.86 8.75
N VAL A 188 -8.31 8.79 8.13
CA VAL A 188 -9.62 8.21 8.47
C VAL A 188 -9.44 7.24 9.64
N GLU A 189 -10.19 7.46 10.72
CA GLU A 189 -10.06 6.68 11.94
C GLU A 189 -10.53 5.24 11.73
N ALA A 190 -9.64 4.29 12.04
CA ALA A 190 -9.90 2.85 11.98
C ALA A 190 -10.63 2.42 10.70
N ALA A 191 -10.28 3.03 9.56
CA ALA A 191 -11.11 3.00 8.36
C ALA A 191 -11.48 1.59 7.89
N PHE A 192 -10.54 0.65 7.94
CA PHE A 192 -10.82 -0.75 7.56
C PHE A 192 -11.80 -1.44 8.51
N ASP A 193 -11.91 -1.00 9.76
CA ASP A 193 -12.72 -1.66 10.79
C ASP A 193 -14.13 -1.05 10.89
N THR A 194 -14.37 0.12 10.29
CA THR A 194 -15.60 0.91 10.47
C THR A 194 -16.45 1.09 9.22
N VAL A 195 -15.94 0.77 8.01
CA VAL A 195 -16.71 0.87 6.75
C VAL A 195 -18.06 0.16 6.86
N SER A 196 -19.14 0.86 6.56
CA SER A 196 -20.49 0.32 6.49
C SER A 196 -20.62 -0.74 5.38
N HIS A 197 -21.03 -1.95 5.76
CA HIS A 197 -21.28 -3.04 4.80
C HIS A 197 -22.40 -2.68 3.81
N SER A 198 -23.46 -2.00 4.26
CA SER A 198 -24.58 -1.63 3.39
C SER A 198 -24.12 -0.63 2.32
N ALA A 199 -23.42 0.42 2.73
CA ALA A 199 -22.89 1.45 1.82
C ALA A 199 -21.89 0.84 0.82
N LEU A 200 -20.95 0.02 1.29
CA LEU A 200 -20.00 -0.69 0.41
C LEU A 200 -20.73 -1.58 -0.60
N LEU A 201 -21.66 -2.42 -0.16
CA LEU A 201 -22.38 -3.33 -1.05
C LEU A 201 -23.28 -2.57 -2.04
N GLU A 202 -23.84 -1.43 -1.67
CA GLU A 202 -24.56 -0.56 -2.60
C GLU A 202 -23.64 -0.08 -3.73
N ARG A 203 -22.43 0.38 -3.40
CA ARG A 203 -21.43 0.77 -4.41
C ARG A 203 -21.02 -0.40 -5.29
N VAL A 204 -20.83 -1.60 -4.74
CA VAL A 204 -20.57 -2.81 -5.53
C VAL A 204 -21.71 -3.09 -6.51
N ARG A 205 -22.98 -2.94 -6.08
CA ARG A 205 -24.17 -3.19 -6.91
C ARG A 205 -24.36 -2.23 -8.07
N LYS A 206 -23.72 -1.04 -8.02
CA LYS A 206 -23.74 -0.09 -9.14
C LYS A 206 -23.12 -0.69 -10.40
N ARG A 207 -22.15 -1.59 -10.25
CA ARG A 207 -21.47 -2.27 -11.38
C ARG A 207 -21.73 -3.76 -11.45
N VAL A 208 -22.00 -4.42 -10.33
CA VAL A 208 -22.25 -5.86 -10.27
C VAL A 208 -23.74 -6.13 -10.03
N LYS A 209 -24.40 -6.68 -11.05
CA LYS A 209 -25.79 -7.16 -10.98
C LYS A 209 -25.86 -8.64 -10.58
N ASP A 210 -24.78 -9.41 -10.74
CA ASP A 210 -24.72 -10.82 -10.34
C ASP A 210 -24.93 -10.98 -8.82
N LYS A 211 -26.11 -11.46 -8.43
CA LYS A 211 -26.50 -11.62 -7.03
C LYS A 211 -25.60 -12.61 -6.28
N ARG A 212 -25.05 -13.62 -6.96
CA ARG A 212 -24.19 -14.65 -6.34
C ARG A 212 -22.85 -14.04 -5.94
N VAL A 213 -22.27 -13.21 -6.80
CA VAL A 213 -21.04 -12.47 -6.48
C VAL A 213 -21.28 -11.50 -5.33
N VAL A 214 -22.35 -10.71 -5.36
CA VAL A 214 -22.69 -9.78 -4.28
C VAL A 214 -22.93 -10.52 -2.95
N ALA A 215 -23.61 -11.66 -2.99
CA ALA A 215 -23.82 -12.50 -1.81
C ALA A 215 -22.51 -13.06 -1.25
N LEU A 216 -21.59 -13.50 -2.12
CA LEU A 216 -20.30 -14.01 -1.71
C LEU A 216 -19.40 -12.92 -1.09
N VAL A 217 -19.39 -11.71 -1.68
CA VAL A 217 -18.72 -10.54 -1.09
C VAL A 217 -19.32 -10.22 0.29
N LYS A 218 -20.66 -10.20 0.41
CA LYS A 218 -21.35 -10.01 1.68
C LYS A 218 -20.97 -11.09 2.71
N ALA A 219 -20.86 -12.35 2.29
CA ALA A 219 -20.48 -13.45 3.16
C ALA A 219 -19.05 -13.26 3.71
N PHE A 220 -18.09 -12.85 2.87
CA PHE A 220 -16.74 -12.53 3.34
C PHE A 220 -16.68 -11.36 4.32
N LEU A 221 -17.50 -10.32 4.10
CA LEU A 221 -17.60 -9.19 5.04
C LEU A 221 -18.17 -9.63 6.40
N LYS A 222 -19.07 -10.61 6.41
CA LYS A 222 -19.76 -11.10 7.61
C LYS A 222 -19.13 -12.33 8.28
N ALA A 223 -18.07 -12.90 7.71
CA ALA A 223 -17.47 -14.16 8.17
C ALA A 223 -16.98 -14.12 9.63
N GLY A 224 -16.84 -12.92 10.22
CA GLY A 224 -16.45 -12.75 11.62
C GLY A 224 -14.95 -12.97 11.84
N VAL A 225 -14.54 -12.86 13.11
CA VAL A 225 -13.15 -12.99 13.54
C VAL A 225 -13.08 -14.00 14.69
N LEU A 226 -12.17 -14.97 14.59
CA LEU A 226 -11.80 -15.84 15.69
C LEU A 226 -10.63 -15.22 16.45
N THR A 227 -10.87 -14.79 17.69
CA THR A 227 -9.84 -14.14 18.51
C THR A 227 -8.78 -15.13 18.98
N GLU A 228 -7.62 -14.61 19.42
CA GLU A 228 -6.55 -15.44 19.99
C GLU A 228 -6.98 -16.23 21.24
N LEU A 229 -8.07 -15.84 21.90
CA LEU A 229 -8.64 -16.50 23.09
C LEU A 229 -9.69 -17.58 22.74
N GLY A 230 -10.02 -17.76 21.46
CA GLY A 230 -11.01 -18.73 21.00
C GLY A 230 -12.43 -18.18 20.84
N ASP A 231 -12.68 -16.92 21.23
CA ASP A 231 -14.00 -16.31 21.06
C ASP A 231 -14.26 -15.95 19.59
N GLN A 232 -15.47 -16.25 19.10
CA GLN A 232 -15.95 -15.75 17.82
C GLN A 232 -16.61 -14.39 17.99
N ARG A 233 -16.20 -13.41 17.16
CA ARG A 233 -16.81 -12.08 17.09
C ARG A 233 -17.48 -11.86 15.76
N SER A 234 -18.72 -11.35 15.78
CA SER A 234 -19.41 -10.88 14.58
C SER A 234 -18.68 -9.69 13.96
N SER A 235 -18.78 -9.55 12.64
CA SER A 235 -18.33 -8.36 11.92
C SER A 235 -19.56 -7.64 11.38
N ASP A 236 -20.01 -6.63 12.13
CA ASP A 236 -21.18 -5.82 11.77
C ASP A 236 -20.80 -4.59 10.92
N ALA A 237 -19.50 -4.26 10.89
CA ALA A 237 -18.89 -3.26 10.03
C ALA A 237 -17.44 -3.64 9.70
N GLY A 238 -16.84 -2.91 8.75
CA GLY A 238 -15.46 -3.05 8.33
C GLY A 238 -15.23 -4.10 7.25
N THR A 239 -13.97 -4.23 6.84
CA THR A 239 -13.46 -5.26 5.94
C THR A 239 -12.28 -5.95 6.62
N PRO A 240 -12.19 -7.29 6.65
CA PRO A 240 -11.15 -7.98 7.39
C PRO A 240 -9.74 -7.53 6.96
N GLN A 241 -8.97 -6.97 7.89
CA GLN A 241 -7.58 -6.56 7.62
C GLN A 241 -6.73 -7.82 7.39
N GLY A 242 -6.32 -8.08 6.16
CA GLY A 242 -5.53 -9.27 5.80
C GLY A 242 -6.19 -10.14 4.72
N GLY A 243 -7.47 -9.90 4.42
CA GLY A 243 -8.12 -10.46 3.24
C GLY A 243 -7.51 -9.92 1.94
N ILE A 244 -7.45 -10.77 0.91
CA ILE A 244 -6.90 -10.41 -0.41
C ILE A 244 -7.83 -9.43 -1.13
N LEU A 245 -9.14 -9.58 -0.92
CA LEU A 245 -10.18 -8.75 -1.54
C LEU A 245 -10.40 -7.41 -0.80
N SER A 246 -10.10 -7.35 0.50
CA SER A 246 -10.38 -6.18 1.36
C SER A 246 -9.81 -4.86 0.85
N PRO A 247 -8.57 -4.78 0.32
CA PRO A 247 -8.04 -3.51 -0.21
C PRO A 247 -8.84 -2.96 -1.41
N LEU A 248 -9.35 -3.84 -2.27
CA LEU A 248 -10.20 -3.44 -3.40
C LEU A 248 -11.55 -2.91 -2.89
N LEU A 249 -12.20 -3.65 -1.99
CA LEU A 249 -13.46 -3.23 -1.38
C LEU A 249 -13.34 -1.89 -0.65
N PHE A 250 -12.24 -1.69 0.08
CA PHE A 250 -11.96 -0.42 0.74
C PHE A 250 -11.86 0.74 -0.27
N ASN A 251 -11.19 0.53 -1.39
CA ASN A 251 -11.14 1.54 -2.45
C ASN A 251 -12.50 1.79 -3.11
N ILE A 252 -13.35 0.78 -3.27
CA ILE A 252 -14.73 0.94 -3.76
C ILE A 252 -15.56 1.82 -2.83
N ALA A 253 -15.45 1.61 -1.51
CA ALA A 253 -16.10 2.48 -0.52
C ALA A 253 -15.59 3.92 -0.62
N MET A 254 -14.26 4.08 -0.58
CA MET A 254 -13.60 5.40 -0.59
C MET A 254 -13.72 6.13 -1.93
N SER A 255 -14.15 5.48 -3.01
CA SER A 255 -14.33 6.14 -4.30
C SER A 255 -15.39 7.25 -4.23
N ALA A 256 -16.36 7.16 -3.30
CA ALA A 256 -17.35 8.21 -3.09
C ALA A 256 -16.70 9.57 -2.76
N LEU A 257 -15.65 9.53 -1.93
CA LEU A 257 -14.89 10.72 -1.56
C LEU A 257 -14.10 11.26 -2.75
N ASP A 258 -13.43 10.36 -3.49
CA ASP A 258 -12.65 10.76 -4.65
C ASP A 258 -13.54 11.40 -5.72
N GLU A 259 -14.68 10.78 -6.04
CA GLU A 259 -15.65 11.26 -7.02
C GLU A 259 -16.13 12.67 -6.69
N ARG A 260 -16.51 12.92 -5.43
CA ARG A 260 -16.98 14.24 -4.98
C ARG A 260 -15.89 15.31 -5.08
N LEU A 261 -14.69 15.04 -4.57
CA LEU A 261 -13.60 16.03 -4.57
C LEU A 261 -13.00 16.26 -5.96
N GLN A 262 -13.10 15.27 -6.84
CA GLN A 262 -12.59 15.31 -8.21
C GLN A 262 -13.63 15.82 -9.21
N GLU A 263 -14.92 15.87 -8.86
CA GLU A 263 -16.00 16.38 -9.71
C GLU A 263 -15.68 17.72 -10.38
N PRO A 264 -15.17 18.77 -9.69
CA PRO A 264 -14.92 20.04 -10.35
C PRO A 264 -13.74 19.97 -11.34
N TRP A 265 -12.88 18.95 -11.27
CA TRP A 265 -11.79 18.72 -12.20
C TRP A 265 -12.21 17.98 -13.47
N LYS A 266 -13.42 17.41 -13.51
CA LYS A 266 -13.93 16.72 -14.70
C LYS A 266 -14.20 17.70 -15.84
N ASP A 267 -14.40 17.17 -17.04
CA ASP A 267 -14.76 17.95 -18.21
C ASP A 267 -16.06 18.72 -17.95
N GLY A 268 -16.08 20.00 -18.32
CA GLY A 268 -17.20 20.88 -17.98
C GLY A 268 -17.22 21.37 -16.51
N GLY A 269 -16.40 20.81 -15.62
CA GLY A 269 -16.28 21.22 -14.22
C GLY A 269 -15.59 22.57 -14.01
N THR A 270 -15.81 23.18 -12.84
CA THR A 270 -15.34 24.55 -12.53
C THR A 270 -13.81 24.67 -12.45
N MET A 271 -13.10 23.56 -12.23
CA MET A 271 -11.63 23.47 -12.17
C MET A 271 -11.02 22.64 -13.32
N GLY A 272 -11.82 22.19 -14.29
CA GLY A 272 -11.35 21.25 -15.34
C GLY A 272 -10.18 21.78 -16.17
N THR A 273 -10.17 23.07 -16.52
CA THR A 273 -9.09 23.68 -17.32
C THR A 273 -8.24 24.66 -16.53
N ALA A 274 -7.01 24.89 -16.98
CA ALA A 274 -6.12 25.88 -16.37
C ALA A 274 -6.73 27.29 -16.38
N ALA A 275 -7.37 27.69 -17.48
CA ALA A 275 -8.05 28.98 -17.62
C ALA A 275 -9.21 29.14 -16.61
N ARG A 276 -10.02 28.08 -16.40
CA ARG A 276 -11.10 28.11 -15.41
C ARG A 276 -10.57 28.25 -13.99
N ARG A 277 -9.50 27.53 -13.64
CA ARG A 277 -8.84 27.67 -12.33
C ARG A 277 -8.25 29.07 -12.11
N VAL A 278 -7.67 29.69 -13.14
CA VAL A 278 -7.21 31.09 -13.09
C VAL A 278 -8.39 32.03 -12.83
N ARG A 279 -9.49 31.89 -13.59
CA ARG A 279 -10.70 32.72 -13.43
C ARG A 279 -11.31 32.59 -12.04
N ARG A 280 -11.36 31.37 -11.47
CA ARG A 280 -11.81 31.14 -10.09
C ARG A 280 -10.97 31.93 -9.09
N ARG A 281 -9.64 31.88 -9.21
CA ARG A 281 -8.74 32.65 -8.32
C ARG A 281 -8.96 34.15 -8.44
N ALA A 282 -9.17 34.66 -9.65
CA ALA A 282 -9.46 36.08 -9.86
C ALA A 282 -10.75 36.54 -9.17
N LYS A 283 -11.68 35.61 -8.90
CA LYS A 283 -12.91 35.85 -8.12
C LYS A 283 -12.77 35.54 -6.62
N GLY A 284 -11.55 35.29 -6.14
CA GLY A 284 -11.30 34.91 -4.75
C GLY A 284 -11.72 33.48 -4.39
N LEU A 285 -12.11 32.64 -5.36
CA LEU A 285 -12.56 31.27 -5.10
C LEU A 285 -11.37 30.30 -5.01
N PRO A 286 -11.40 29.31 -4.09
CA PRO A 286 -10.33 28.34 -3.96
C PRO A 286 -10.28 27.37 -5.14
N ASN A 287 -9.08 26.83 -5.39
CA ASN A 287 -8.92 25.58 -6.12
C ASN A 287 -8.23 24.57 -5.22
N TRP A 288 -8.57 23.30 -5.35
CA TRP A 288 -7.96 22.24 -4.55
C TRP A 288 -7.57 21.06 -5.42
N LYS A 289 -6.61 20.25 -4.96
CA LYS A 289 -6.22 18.99 -5.56
C LYS A 289 -6.09 17.93 -4.48
N VAL A 290 -6.75 16.81 -4.68
CA VAL A 290 -6.72 15.68 -3.75
C VAL A 290 -5.67 14.65 -4.17
N CYS A 291 -5.04 14.03 -3.18
CA CYS A 291 -4.14 12.89 -3.29
C CYS A 291 -4.48 11.91 -2.17
N ARG A 292 -5.01 10.73 -2.51
CA ARG A 292 -5.37 9.68 -1.55
C ARG A 292 -4.49 8.46 -1.72
N TYR A 293 -3.95 7.97 -0.61
CA TYR A 293 -3.24 6.69 -0.58
C TYR A 293 -3.85 5.83 0.52
N ALA A 294 -4.72 4.91 0.13
CA ALA A 294 -5.53 4.15 1.08
C ALA A 294 -6.38 5.08 1.97
N ASP A 295 -6.13 5.04 3.29
CA ASP A 295 -6.77 5.82 4.35
C ASP A 295 -6.10 7.19 4.60
N ASP A 296 -4.88 7.40 4.09
CA ASP A 296 -4.20 8.69 4.15
C ASP A 296 -4.71 9.61 3.03
N LEU A 297 -5.21 10.79 3.40
CA LEU A 297 -5.78 11.78 2.50
C LEU A 297 -5.04 13.11 2.63
N VAL A 298 -4.58 13.65 1.50
CA VAL A 298 -4.04 15.01 1.42
C VAL A 298 -4.84 15.82 0.43
N VAL A 299 -5.36 16.97 0.86
CA VAL A 299 -5.98 17.96 -0.02
C VAL A 299 -5.12 19.22 -0.03
N LEU A 300 -4.55 19.52 -1.19
CA LEU A 300 -3.78 20.74 -1.42
C LEU A 300 -4.72 21.85 -1.89
N VAL A 301 -4.66 23.02 -1.28
CA VAL A 301 -5.55 24.13 -1.55
C VAL A 301 -4.74 25.35 -1.97
N HIS A 302 -5.11 25.91 -3.11
CA HIS A 302 -4.74 27.25 -3.53
C HIS A 302 -5.86 28.20 -3.11
N GLY A 303 -5.72 28.75 -1.91
CA GLY A 303 -6.73 29.58 -1.24
C GLY A 303 -6.22 30.02 0.12
N SER A 304 -7.14 30.22 1.05
CA SER A 304 -6.92 30.55 2.45
C SER A 304 -7.00 29.31 3.34
N ARG A 305 -6.75 29.49 4.64
CA ARG A 305 -6.98 28.47 5.66
C ARG A 305 -8.47 28.13 5.80
N ALA A 306 -9.35 29.13 5.73
CA ALA A 306 -10.79 28.96 5.85
C ALA A 306 -11.34 28.04 4.75
N ASP A 307 -10.85 28.18 3.52
CA ASP A 307 -11.22 27.28 2.41
C ASP A 307 -10.86 25.81 2.69
N VAL A 308 -9.82 25.55 3.49
CA VAL A 308 -9.46 24.20 3.92
C VAL A 308 -10.41 23.67 5.00
N GLU A 309 -10.87 24.55 5.88
CA GLU A 309 -11.86 24.22 6.92
C GLU A 309 -13.19 23.84 6.27
N ASP A 310 -13.65 24.59 5.27
CA ASP A 310 -14.84 24.28 4.48
C ASP A 310 -14.70 22.92 3.76
N LEU A 311 -13.56 22.67 3.10
CA LEU A 311 -13.28 21.38 2.46
C LEU A 311 -13.22 20.23 3.48
N LYS A 312 -12.75 20.47 4.71
CA LYS A 312 -12.75 19.47 5.77
C LYS A 312 -14.19 19.11 6.19
N HIS A 313 -15.10 20.10 6.23
CA HIS A 313 -16.52 19.85 6.48
C HIS A 313 -17.12 18.99 5.36
N GLU A 314 -16.90 19.36 4.09
CA GLU A 314 -17.36 18.57 2.94
C GLU A 314 -16.82 17.13 2.96
N VAL A 315 -15.54 16.93 3.27
CA VAL A 315 -14.95 15.58 3.44
C VAL A 315 -15.68 14.80 4.52
N THR A 316 -16.03 15.45 5.64
CA THR A 316 -16.72 14.79 6.76
C THR A 316 -18.12 14.34 6.37
N GLU A 317 -18.88 15.19 5.67
CA GLU A 317 -20.23 14.88 5.18
C GLU A 317 -20.24 13.67 4.23
N VAL A 318 -19.21 13.54 3.38
CA VAL A 318 -19.12 12.41 2.44
C VAL A 318 -18.73 11.10 3.14
N LEU A 319 -17.95 11.18 4.22
CA LEU A 319 -17.50 10.01 4.97
C LEU A 319 -18.58 9.42 5.88
N GLU A 320 -19.47 10.26 6.41
CA GLU A 320 -20.48 9.84 7.39
C GLU A 320 -21.41 8.72 6.88
N PRO A 321 -22.02 8.79 5.67
CA PRO A 321 -22.84 7.70 5.13
C PRO A 321 -22.07 6.39 4.91
N LEU A 322 -20.73 6.47 4.78
CA LEU A 322 -19.87 5.30 4.65
C LEU A 322 -19.54 4.66 6.02
N GLY A 323 -20.02 5.23 7.13
CA GLY A 323 -19.65 4.83 8.49
C GLY A 323 -18.24 5.28 8.90
N LEU A 324 -17.65 6.23 8.16
CA LEU A 324 -16.27 6.67 8.34
C LEU A 324 -16.20 8.04 8.99
N ARG A 325 -15.10 8.31 9.71
CA ARG A 325 -14.85 9.58 10.39
C ARG A 325 -13.39 9.98 10.27
N LEU A 326 -13.13 11.29 10.17
CA LEU A 326 -11.77 11.82 10.26
C LEU A 326 -11.24 11.71 11.68
N SER A 327 -9.98 11.31 11.83
CA SER A 327 -9.30 11.24 13.13
C SER A 327 -8.97 12.65 13.63
N PRO A 328 -9.57 13.16 14.72
CA PRO A 328 -9.31 14.53 15.18
C PRO A 328 -7.85 14.74 15.60
N ALA A 329 -7.23 13.72 16.19
CA ALA A 329 -5.86 13.78 16.68
C ALA A 329 -4.79 13.76 15.57
N LYS A 330 -5.13 13.28 14.38
CA LYS A 330 -4.20 13.17 13.25
C LYS A 330 -4.50 14.12 12.10
N THR A 331 -5.74 14.59 12.02
CA THR A 331 -6.17 15.54 10.98
C THR A 331 -5.69 16.92 11.34
N ARG A 332 -4.93 17.54 10.44
CA ARG A 332 -4.36 18.88 10.64
C ARG A 332 -4.48 19.72 9.38
N ILE A 333 -4.66 21.02 9.59
CA ILE A 333 -4.57 22.04 8.55
C ILE A 333 -3.25 22.75 8.75
N VAL A 334 -2.40 22.70 7.73
CA VAL A 334 -1.02 23.21 7.79
C VAL A 334 -0.68 23.97 6.52
N HIS A 335 0.16 24.99 6.66
CA HIS A 335 0.77 25.62 5.49
C HIS A 335 2.06 24.89 5.12
N MET A 336 2.32 24.69 3.83
CA MET A 336 3.43 23.88 3.33
C MET A 336 4.82 24.42 3.76
N SER A 337 4.92 25.67 4.21
CA SER A 337 6.16 26.21 4.81
C SER A 337 6.51 25.57 6.16
N GLU A 338 5.52 25.17 6.94
CA GLU A 338 5.68 24.50 8.25
C GLU A 338 6.08 23.02 8.09
N ALA A 339 5.93 22.51 6.86
CA ALA A 339 6.09 21.12 6.47
C ALA A 339 5.00 20.19 7.01
N PHE A 340 4.78 19.08 6.31
CA PHE A 340 3.93 17.99 6.76
C PHE A 340 4.49 16.65 6.28
N ASP A 341 4.04 15.57 6.93
CA ASP A 341 4.57 14.22 6.69
C ASP A 341 3.53 13.36 5.96
N PHE A 342 3.86 12.87 4.76
CA PHE A 342 3.00 12.00 3.95
C PHE A 342 3.80 10.84 3.37
N LEU A 343 3.30 9.60 3.50
CA LEU A 343 3.94 8.37 3.01
C LEU A 343 5.43 8.19 3.37
N GLY A 344 5.84 8.70 4.54
CA GLY A 344 7.23 8.65 5.03
C GLY A 344 8.12 9.79 4.52
N PHE A 345 7.58 10.71 3.73
CA PHE A 345 8.26 11.90 3.25
C PHE A 345 7.81 13.13 4.01
N ARG A 346 8.76 13.99 4.37
CA ARG A 346 8.50 15.33 4.91
C ARG A 346 8.52 16.32 3.75
N ILE A 347 7.38 16.95 3.48
CA ILE A 347 7.19 17.84 2.33
C ILE A 347 7.19 19.28 2.84
N GLN A 348 8.05 20.12 2.27
CA GLN A 348 8.20 21.51 2.72
C GLN A 348 8.42 22.48 1.56
N TRP A 349 7.66 23.57 1.54
CA TRP A 349 7.91 24.73 0.69
C TRP A 349 8.94 25.64 1.35
N LYS A 350 10.14 25.72 0.78
CA LYS A 350 11.29 26.39 1.40
C LYS A 350 12.13 27.15 0.37
N ARG A 351 12.71 28.25 0.80
CA ARG A 351 13.71 29.00 0.03
C ARG A 351 14.98 28.16 -0.18
N LYS A 352 15.45 28.07 -1.43
CA LYS A 352 16.76 27.47 -1.73
C LYS A 352 17.85 28.35 -1.11
N ARG A 353 18.69 27.75 -0.27
CA ARG A 353 19.79 28.44 0.42
C ARG A 353 20.66 29.20 -0.59
N GLY A 354 20.96 30.47 -0.30
CA GLY A 354 21.78 31.34 -1.15
C GLY A 354 21.08 31.90 -2.38
N THR A 355 19.75 31.76 -2.51
CA THR A 355 18.96 32.33 -3.60
C THR A 355 17.59 32.80 -3.10
N ASP A 356 16.88 33.59 -3.89
CA ASP A 356 15.48 33.96 -3.60
C ASP A 356 14.45 33.03 -4.25
N LYS A 357 14.92 31.91 -4.82
CA LYS A 357 14.06 30.91 -5.43
C LYS A 357 13.46 29.99 -4.36
N TRP A 358 12.16 29.78 -4.42
CA TRP A 358 11.43 28.89 -3.54
C TRP A 358 11.07 27.58 -4.25
N TYR A 359 11.21 26.46 -3.55
CA TYR A 359 10.89 25.14 -4.10
C TYR A 359 10.14 24.30 -3.07
N VAL A 360 9.37 23.32 -3.57
CA VAL A 360 8.82 22.25 -2.74
C VAL A 360 9.85 21.13 -2.68
N TYR A 361 10.40 20.92 -1.48
CA TYR A 361 11.34 19.87 -1.16
C TYR A 361 10.63 18.68 -0.55
N THR A 362 11.09 17.49 -0.89
CA THR A 362 10.71 16.23 -0.28
C THR A 362 11.92 15.66 0.46
N PHE A 363 11.83 15.57 1.78
CA PHE A 363 12.84 14.96 2.64
C PHE A 363 12.33 13.63 3.17
N ILE A 364 13.20 12.84 3.79
CA ILE A 364 12.78 11.65 4.53
C ILE A 364 12.28 12.11 5.91
N ALA A 365 11.10 11.66 6.33
CA ALA A 365 10.58 11.95 7.66
C ALA A 365 11.38 11.23 8.77
N ASP A 366 11.32 11.75 10.00
CA ASP A 366 12.12 11.22 11.12
C ASP A 366 11.70 9.81 11.53
N ARG A 367 10.42 9.45 11.32
CA ARG A 367 9.88 8.15 11.70
C ARG A 367 10.49 7.00 10.89
N PRO A 368 10.53 7.02 9.55
CA PRO A 368 11.25 6.01 8.76
C PRO A 368 12.73 5.87 9.11
N ILE A 369 13.42 6.98 9.40
CA ILE A 369 14.83 6.97 9.82
C ILE A 369 14.99 6.23 11.15
N ARG A 370 14.16 6.56 12.15
CA ARG A 370 14.15 5.90 13.46
C ARG A 370 13.87 4.40 13.32
N SER A 371 12.85 4.05 12.55
CA SER A 371 12.47 2.65 12.27
C SER A 371 13.62 1.84 11.66
N LEU A 372 14.35 2.39 10.68
CA LEU A 372 15.52 1.73 10.11
C LEU A 372 16.63 1.55 11.16
N LYS A 373 16.95 2.61 11.92
CA LYS A 373 17.96 2.53 12.97
C LYS A 373 17.60 1.47 14.02
N ASP A 374 16.34 1.33 14.40
CA ASP A 374 15.88 0.32 15.35
C ASP A 374 16.03 -1.10 14.82
N ARG A 375 15.72 -1.32 13.53
CA ARG A 375 15.96 -2.61 12.87
C ARG A 375 17.46 -2.96 12.84
N ILE A 376 18.31 -2.00 12.48
CA ILE A 376 19.77 -2.19 12.49
C ILE A 376 20.25 -2.52 13.91
N ARG A 377 19.78 -1.80 14.93
CA ARG A 377 20.12 -2.08 16.35
C ARG A 377 19.66 -3.46 16.79
N ALA A 378 18.48 -3.90 16.38
CA ALA A 378 17.94 -5.21 16.74
C ALA A 378 18.77 -6.36 16.17
N LEU A 379 19.27 -6.23 14.94
CA LEU A 379 20.16 -7.21 14.30
C LEU A 379 21.59 -7.16 14.85
N THR A 380 22.05 -5.98 15.27
CA THR A 380 23.42 -5.75 15.78
C THR A 380 23.48 -5.63 17.30
N ARG A 381 22.68 -6.40 18.04
CA ARG A 381 22.71 -6.37 19.51
C ARG A 381 24.09 -6.82 20.00
N ARG A 382 24.67 -6.07 20.94
CA ARG A 382 26.09 -6.24 21.34
C ARG A 382 26.44 -7.66 21.83
N LYS A 383 25.50 -8.31 22.55
CA LYS A 383 25.66 -9.68 23.07
C LYS A 383 25.19 -10.77 22.10
N SER A 384 24.69 -10.40 20.91
CA SER A 384 24.21 -11.35 19.91
C SER A 384 25.39 -12.20 19.40
N GLN A 385 25.19 -13.52 19.38
CA GLN A 385 26.12 -14.51 18.80
C GLN A 385 25.64 -15.00 17.42
N GLN A 386 24.77 -14.22 16.76
CA GLN A 386 24.28 -14.56 15.43
C GLN A 386 25.42 -14.63 14.42
N ASN A 387 25.27 -15.48 13.40
CA ASN A 387 26.24 -15.59 12.32
C ASN A 387 26.38 -14.22 11.59
N PRO A 388 27.60 -13.65 11.49
CA PRO A 388 27.84 -12.39 10.80
C PRO A 388 27.34 -12.35 9.36
N ARG A 389 27.44 -13.47 8.63
CA ARG A 389 26.95 -13.59 7.25
C ARG A 389 25.44 -13.37 7.18
N ASP A 390 24.68 -14.03 8.05
CA ASP A 390 23.21 -13.91 8.09
C ASP A 390 22.76 -12.50 8.50
N VAL A 391 23.45 -11.90 9.46
CA VAL A 391 23.18 -10.53 9.89
C VAL A 391 23.45 -9.56 8.74
N LEU A 392 24.56 -9.74 8.03
CA LEU A 392 24.94 -8.91 6.90
C LEU A 392 23.95 -9.03 5.74
N ALA A 393 23.57 -10.24 5.36
CA ALA A 393 22.57 -10.49 4.33
C ALA A 393 21.21 -9.83 4.67
N ARG A 394 20.76 -9.97 5.92
CA ARG A 394 19.51 -9.33 6.40
C ARG A 394 19.60 -7.81 6.42
N LEU A 395 20.71 -7.25 6.89
CA LEU A 395 20.94 -5.81 6.89
C LEU A 395 20.93 -5.24 5.47
N ASN A 396 21.66 -5.88 4.55
CA ASN A 396 21.70 -5.49 3.15
C ASN A 396 20.32 -5.48 2.53
N LEU A 397 19.54 -6.55 2.70
CA LEU A 397 18.17 -6.61 2.16
C LEU A 397 17.29 -5.45 2.66
N ILE A 398 17.35 -5.14 3.96
CA ILE A 398 16.58 -4.05 4.56
C ILE A 398 17.07 -2.69 4.05
N MET A 399 18.38 -2.47 4.05
CA MET A 399 19.00 -1.19 3.67
C MET A 399 18.84 -0.90 2.17
N HIS A 400 19.00 -1.91 1.31
CA HIS A 400 18.74 -1.79 -0.13
C HIS A 400 17.31 -1.37 -0.42
N GLY A 401 16.32 -2.08 0.14
CA GLY A 401 14.91 -1.76 -0.06
C GLY A 401 14.56 -0.36 0.45
N TRP A 402 15.08 0.00 1.63
CA TRP A 402 14.86 1.32 2.23
C TRP A 402 15.47 2.44 1.40
N ALA A 403 16.73 2.31 0.97
CA ALA A 403 17.40 3.32 0.16
C ALA A 403 16.73 3.46 -1.21
N ASN A 404 16.34 2.36 -1.86
CA ASN A 404 15.62 2.39 -3.13
C ASN A 404 14.25 3.07 -3.04
N TYR A 405 13.54 2.92 -1.92
CA TYR A 405 12.29 3.64 -1.72
C TYR A 405 12.51 5.15 -1.52
N PHE A 406 13.49 5.56 -0.72
CA PHE A 406 13.69 6.98 -0.41
C PHE A 406 14.62 7.75 -1.37
N ARG A 407 15.26 7.09 -2.35
CA ARG A 407 16.20 7.72 -3.31
C ARG A 407 15.64 8.88 -4.13
N HIS A 408 14.32 9.05 -4.14
CA HIS A 408 13.62 10.14 -4.82
C HIS A 408 13.46 11.42 -3.99
N ALA A 409 13.79 11.36 -2.69
CA ALA A 409 13.85 12.50 -1.79
C ALA A 409 15.23 13.17 -1.81
N VAL A 410 15.32 14.36 -1.24
CA VAL A 410 16.60 14.98 -0.86
C VAL A 410 17.19 14.22 0.33
N CYS A 411 17.93 13.16 0.02
CA CYS A 411 18.35 12.16 1.01
C CYS A 411 19.85 11.85 1.05
N LYS A 412 20.69 12.46 0.19
CA LYS A 412 22.12 12.08 0.09
C LYS A 412 22.85 12.16 1.43
N HIS A 413 22.71 13.27 2.15
CA HIS A 413 23.30 13.44 3.48
C HIS A 413 22.75 12.42 4.49
N THR A 414 21.44 12.17 4.47
CA THR A 414 20.79 11.18 5.34
C THR A 414 21.29 9.76 5.07
N LEU A 415 21.46 9.39 3.80
CA LEU A 415 21.99 8.08 3.40
C LEU A 415 23.44 7.91 3.86
N SER A 416 24.29 8.93 3.72
CA SER A 416 25.66 8.92 4.25
C SER A 416 25.70 8.75 5.77
N ASN A 417 24.85 9.48 6.50
CA ASN A 417 24.77 9.34 7.95
C ASN A 417 24.28 7.96 8.38
N LEU A 418 23.34 7.37 7.65
CA LEU A 418 22.83 6.03 7.92
C LEU A 418 23.86 4.94 7.56
N ALA A 419 24.62 5.10 6.48
CA ALA A 419 25.71 4.20 6.11
C ALA A 419 26.79 4.19 7.21
N ASN A 420 27.21 5.38 7.66
CA ASN A 420 28.15 5.52 8.77
C ASN A 420 27.58 4.91 10.08
N PHE A 421 26.29 5.12 10.36
CA PHE A 421 25.65 4.49 11.52
C PHE A 421 25.67 2.96 11.43
N ALA A 422 25.30 2.38 10.29
CA ALA A 422 25.32 0.93 10.08
C ALA A 422 26.75 0.37 10.20
N TRP A 423 27.74 1.06 9.62
CA TRP A 423 29.15 0.73 9.70
C TRP A 423 29.62 0.59 11.16
N TRP A 424 29.44 1.65 11.96
CA TRP A 424 29.85 1.63 13.37
C TRP A 424 29.14 0.56 14.18
N ARG A 425 27.87 0.28 13.88
CA ARG A 425 27.11 -0.80 14.54
C ARG A 425 27.73 -2.17 14.24
N MET A 426 28.06 -2.43 12.99
CA MET A 426 28.71 -3.68 12.58
C MET A 426 30.10 -3.82 13.20
N VAL A 427 30.93 -2.77 13.14
CA VAL A 427 32.26 -2.78 13.75
C VAL A 427 32.17 -3.06 15.26
N LYS A 428 31.32 -2.36 16.00
CA LYS A 428 31.19 -2.57 17.46
C LYS A 428 30.67 -3.95 17.82
N TRP A 429 29.78 -4.50 16.99
CA TRP A 429 29.27 -5.85 17.18
C TRP A 429 30.36 -6.89 16.90
N MET A 430 31.06 -6.82 15.77
CA MET A 430 32.19 -7.72 15.43
C MET A 430 33.34 -7.62 16.44
N GLN A 431 33.64 -6.42 16.94
CA GLN A 431 34.63 -6.24 18.02
C GLN A 431 34.25 -7.03 19.27
N THR A 432 32.97 -7.06 19.62
CA THR A 432 32.49 -7.82 20.77
C THR A 432 32.47 -9.32 20.48
N LEU A 433 32.00 -9.72 19.29
CA LEU A 433 31.89 -11.11 18.87
C LEU A 433 33.25 -11.82 18.79
N HIS A 434 34.23 -11.17 18.16
CA HIS A 434 35.57 -11.73 17.95
C HIS A 434 36.61 -11.23 18.97
N ARG A 435 36.18 -10.48 19.99
CA ARG A 435 37.05 -9.85 21.01
C ARG A 435 38.17 -8.99 20.41
N TRP A 436 37.92 -8.35 19.26
CA TRP A 436 38.89 -7.50 18.58
C TRP A 436 39.11 -6.17 19.32
N ARG A 437 40.37 -5.75 19.39
CA ARG A 437 40.75 -4.39 19.76
C ARG A 437 40.69 -3.49 18.51
N TRP A 438 40.74 -2.18 18.70
CA TRP A 438 40.70 -1.24 17.56
C TRP A 438 41.84 -1.43 16.56
N LYS A 439 43.02 -1.86 17.03
CA LYS A 439 44.15 -2.22 16.17
C LYS A 439 43.82 -3.38 15.22
N ASP A 440 43.03 -4.35 15.68
CA ASP A 440 42.66 -5.52 14.87
C ASP A 440 41.62 -5.09 13.81
N VAL A 441 40.66 -4.25 14.17
CA VAL A 441 39.73 -3.63 13.20
C VAL A 441 40.48 -2.88 12.10
N ARG A 442 41.48 -2.06 12.45
CA ARG A 442 42.31 -1.36 11.46
C ARG A 442 43.09 -2.34 10.60
N ARG A 443 43.63 -3.42 11.17
CA ARG A 443 44.34 -4.46 10.42
C ARG A 443 43.45 -5.11 9.37
N TRP A 444 42.20 -5.43 9.72
CA TRP A 444 41.27 -6.14 8.84
C TRP A 444 40.55 -5.23 7.83
N LEU A 445 40.19 -4.01 8.23
CA LEU A 445 39.32 -3.14 7.44
C LEU A 445 40.04 -1.92 6.85
N LYS A 446 41.33 -1.70 7.10
CA LYS A 446 42.06 -0.58 6.46
C LYS A 446 42.83 -1.07 5.24
N ALA A 447 42.67 -0.39 4.12
CA ALA A 447 43.42 -0.63 2.90
C ALA A 447 44.82 0.04 2.95
N PRO A 448 45.79 -0.40 2.12
CA PRO A 448 47.14 0.16 2.09
C PRO A 448 47.17 1.66 1.78
N ASP A 449 46.21 2.15 0.98
CA ASP A 449 46.02 3.56 0.63
C ASP A 449 45.44 4.42 1.76
N GLY A 450 45.14 3.81 2.91
CA GLY A 450 44.58 4.47 4.07
C GLY A 450 43.05 4.50 4.12
N SER A 451 42.36 4.06 3.06
CA SER A 451 40.91 3.97 2.98
C SER A 451 40.35 2.81 3.82
N TRP A 452 39.05 2.83 4.09
CA TRP A 452 38.37 1.71 4.74
C TRP A 452 37.83 0.74 3.68
N ARG A 453 38.26 -0.52 3.75
CA ARG A 453 37.66 -1.63 3.00
C ARG A 453 36.23 -1.86 3.49
N PRO A 454 35.29 -2.30 2.63
CA PRO A 454 33.97 -2.74 3.08
C PRO A 454 34.07 -3.89 4.10
N ILE A 455 33.11 -3.97 5.03
CA ILE A 455 32.95 -5.15 5.90
C ILE A 455 32.45 -6.27 5.00
N SER A 456 33.26 -7.31 4.86
CA SER A 456 32.95 -8.48 4.05
C SER A 456 32.96 -9.74 4.90
N VAL A 457 31.95 -10.60 4.75
CA VAL A 457 31.87 -11.92 5.38
C VAL A 457 31.38 -12.92 4.33
N ASP A 458 32.18 -13.96 4.08
CA ASP A 458 31.87 -15.04 3.13
C ASP A 458 31.40 -14.53 1.75
N GLY A 459 32.09 -13.50 1.23
CA GLY A 459 31.80 -12.90 -0.08
C GLY A 459 30.58 -11.97 -0.11
N ILE A 460 29.97 -11.66 1.02
CA ILE A 460 28.91 -10.65 1.14
C ILE A 460 29.53 -9.39 1.72
N ASP A 461 29.39 -8.27 1.01
CA ASP A 461 29.84 -6.95 1.48
C ASP A 461 28.70 -6.17 2.13
N LEU A 462 29.00 -5.37 3.16
CA LEU A 462 28.02 -4.44 3.73
C LEU A 462 27.61 -3.42 2.67
N PHE A 463 26.31 -3.35 2.41
CA PHE A 463 25.74 -2.42 1.44
C PHE A 463 25.98 -0.97 1.85
N ASP A 464 26.61 -0.19 0.96
CA ASP A 464 26.79 1.23 1.16
C ASP A 464 25.57 2.03 0.66
N MET A 465 24.73 2.46 1.59
CA MET A 465 23.62 3.36 1.30
C MET A 465 24.07 4.71 0.72
N ALA A 466 25.29 5.17 1.03
CA ALA A 466 25.82 6.41 0.50
C ALA A 466 26.09 6.32 -1.01
N ALA A 467 26.38 5.14 -1.53
CA ALA A 467 26.60 4.91 -2.97
C ALA A 467 25.32 5.02 -3.81
N VAL A 468 24.13 4.95 -3.19
CA VAL A 468 22.86 4.99 -3.92
C VAL A 468 22.67 6.33 -4.65
N PRO A 469 22.43 6.31 -5.97
CA PRO A 469 22.20 7.54 -6.72
C PRO A 469 20.82 8.11 -6.42
N VAL A 470 20.82 9.37 -5.97
CA VAL A 470 19.59 10.16 -5.77
C VAL A 470 19.07 10.61 -7.13
N THR A 471 17.84 10.22 -7.44
CA THR A 471 17.24 10.45 -8.77
C THR A 471 15.88 11.10 -8.60
N ARG A 472 15.57 12.13 -9.38
CA ARG A 472 14.22 12.72 -9.35
C ARG A 472 13.20 11.71 -9.88
N TYR A 473 12.07 11.61 -9.19
CA TYR A 473 10.96 10.79 -9.67
C TYR A 473 10.28 11.50 -10.85
N ARG A 474 9.99 10.75 -11.92
CA ARG A 474 9.28 11.29 -13.09
C ARG A 474 7.79 11.37 -12.77
N TYR A 475 7.21 12.56 -12.85
CA TYR A 475 5.76 12.73 -12.75
C TYR A 475 5.06 12.00 -13.91
N ARG A 476 4.19 11.05 -13.57
CA ARG A 476 3.41 10.24 -14.54
C ARG A 476 2.00 10.82 -14.79
N GLY A 477 1.52 11.68 -13.88
CA GLY A 477 0.19 12.31 -13.96
C GLY A 477 -0.94 11.30 -14.15
N ASN A 478 -1.94 11.66 -14.93
CA ASN A 478 -3.08 10.78 -15.23
C ASN A 478 -2.73 9.67 -16.24
N LYS A 479 -1.51 9.65 -16.78
CA LYS A 479 -1.04 8.67 -17.78
C LYS A 479 -0.31 7.48 -17.12
N ILE A 480 -0.77 7.06 -15.96
CA ILE A 480 -0.29 5.81 -15.34
C ILE A 480 -0.94 4.68 -16.13
N PRO A 481 -0.16 3.75 -16.71
CA PRO A 481 -0.73 2.65 -17.47
C PRO A 481 -1.62 1.81 -16.56
N ASN A 482 -2.65 1.25 -17.18
CA ASN A 482 -3.48 0.23 -16.58
C ASN A 482 -3.03 -1.11 -17.16
N PRO A 483 -2.84 -2.16 -16.35
CA PRO A 483 -2.38 -3.46 -16.83
C PRO A 483 -3.30 -4.13 -17.87
N TRP A 484 -4.52 -3.62 -18.05
CA TRP A 484 -5.56 -4.17 -18.93
C TRP A 484 -5.78 -3.36 -20.21
N ILE A 485 -5.03 -2.27 -20.42
CA ILE A 485 -5.04 -1.50 -21.66
C ILE A 485 -3.78 -1.90 -22.46
N PRO A 486 -3.91 -2.41 -23.70
CA PRO A 486 -2.75 -2.66 -24.55
C PRO A 486 -1.93 -1.38 -24.73
N ALA A 487 -0.60 -1.51 -24.65
CA ALA A 487 0.34 -0.40 -24.78
C ALA A 487 0.33 0.26 -26.17
#